data_AF-A0A917CWL1-F1
#
_entry.id   AF-A0A917CWL1-F1
#
_cell.length_a   1.000
_cell.length_b   1.000
_cell.length_c   1.000
_cell.angle_alpha   90.00
_cell.angle_beta   90.00
_cell.angle_gamma   90.00
#
_symmetry.space_group_name_H-M   'P 1'
#
loop_
_entity.id
_entity.type
_entity.pdbx_description
1 polymer ?
#
loop_
_entity_poly.entity_id
_entity_poly.type
_entity_poly.pdbx_seq_one_letter_code
_entity_poly.pdbx_strand_id
1 'polypeptide(L)'
;MLNQKHKWLAVLMLIAISVFAAGCMNNNPNDNNDTNGTNGTNNVQQQGTRMQQIQNQPRRDNDNTGDRVEIADKAAEKIVRIKGVKQANVLITRRNAYVAAAVDADRMGANQGDITPELEKEIADKVRATDPSIQKVYVSTNPEFFDRVNQYVADVGQGKPISGFFQQFNEMIQRIFPNAR
;
A
#
# COMPACT_ATOMS: atom_id res chain seq x y z
N MET A 1 20.49 -4.32 -37.15
CA MET A 1 19.27 -3.51 -36.94
C MET A 1 18.09 -4.34 -37.44
N LEU A 2 17.33 -4.95 -36.53
CA LEU A 2 16.22 -5.84 -36.89
C LEU A 2 14.92 -5.27 -36.29
N ASN A 3 14.05 -4.79 -37.17
CA ASN A 3 12.75 -4.19 -36.86
C ASN A 3 11.80 -5.24 -36.25
N GLN A 4 11.50 -5.11 -34.96
CA GLN A 4 10.42 -5.83 -34.28
C GLN A 4 9.26 -4.87 -34.05
N LYS A 5 8.41 -4.72 -35.05
CA LYS A 5 7.08 -4.13 -34.92
C LYS A 5 6.12 -5.07 -35.64
N HIS A 6 4.95 -5.29 -35.06
CA HIS A 6 3.86 -6.16 -35.57
C HIS A 6 3.88 -7.62 -35.09
N LYS A 7 3.60 -7.86 -33.79
CA LYS A 7 3.00 -9.12 -33.30
C LYS A 7 1.99 -8.90 -32.15
N TRP A 8 1.23 -7.80 -32.18
CA TRP A 8 0.29 -7.42 -31.11
C TRP A 8 -1.17 -7.30 -31.60
N LEU A 9 -1.61 -8.16 -32.53
CA LEU A 9 -2.93 -7.97 -33.16
C LEU A 9 -3.71 -9.24 -33.55
N ALA A 10 -3.41 -10.42 -33.02
CA ALA A 10 -4.17 -11.61 -33.43
C ALA A 10 -4.26 -12.71 -32.37
N VAL A 11 -4.91 -12.45 -31.22
CA VAL A 11 -5.56 -13.51 -30.44
C VAL A 11 -6.83 -12.94 -29.79
N LEU A 12 -7.85 -12.70 -30.62
CA LEU A 12 -9.21 -12.38 -30.20
C LEU A 12 -10.14 -13.32 -30.98
N MET A 13 -10.19 -14.58 -30.56
CA MET A 13 -11.20 -15.54 -30.99
C MET A 13 -11.53 -16.52 -29.86
N LEU A 14 -12.68 -16.26 -29.24
CA LEU A 14 -13.74 -17.22 -28.96
C LEU A 14 -13.35 -18.56 -28.32
N ILE A 15 -13.55 -18.66 -27.00
CA ILE A 15 -14.33 -19.77 -26.45
C ILE A 15 -15.25 -19.21 -25.35
N ALA A 16 -16.52 -19.07 -25.70
CA ALA A 16 -17.62 -19.03 -24.75
C ALA A 16 -17.87 -20.47 -24.28
N ILE A 17 -17.67 -20.75 -22.99
CA ILE A 17 -18.30 -21.90 -22.33
C ILE A 17 -19.15 -21.34 -21.19
N SER A 18 -20.45 -21.47 -21.44
CA SER A 18 -21.57 -21.16 -20.59
C SER A 18 -21.62 -22.03 -19.33
N VAL A 19 -21.90 -21.35 -18.21
CA VAL A 19 -22.91 -21.69 -17.20
C VAL A 19 -22.76 -23.03 -16.46
N PHE A 20 -22.36 -22.93 -15.19
CA PHE A 20 -23.07 -23.65 -14.13
C PHE A 20 -23.76 -22.61 -13.23
N ALA A 21 -25.08 -22.59 -13.35
CA ALA A 21 -25.98 -22.01 -12.36
C ALA A 21 -26.37 -23.13 -11.38
N ALA A 22 -26.39 -22.79 -10.10
CA ALA A 22 -27.37 -23.20 -9.06
C ALA A 22 -26.67 -23.39 -7.71
N GLY A 23 -27.16 -22.66 -6.71
CA GLY A 23 -26.81 -22.90 -5.32
C GLY A 23 -27.10 -21.75 -4.37
N CYS A 24 -28.30 -21.16 -4.42
CA CYS A 24 -28.82 -20.41 -3.27
C CYS A 24 -29.34 -21.43 -2.24
N MET A 25 -28.83 -21.39 -1.01
CA MET A 25 -29.62 -21.76 0.16
C MET A 25 -29.09 -21.04 1.40
N ASN A 26 -29.86 -20.05 1.83
CA ASN A 26 -29.76 -19.37 3.11
C ASN A 26 -30.53 -20.19 4.15
N ASN A 27 -29.82 -20.88 5.05
CA ASN A 27 -30.46 -21.56 6.18
C ASN A 27 -29.93 -20.97 7.49
N ASN A 28 -30.76 -20.11 8.06
CA ASN A 28 -30.67 -19.62 9.43
C ASN A 28 -31.62 -20.49 10.29
N PRO A 29 -31.12 -21.43 11.10
CA PRO A 29 -31.86 -21.89 12.25
C PRO A 29 -31.59 -20.92 13.40
N ASN A 30 -32.49 -19.96 13.55
CA ASN A 30 -32.69 -19.27 14.82
C ASN A 30 -33.42 -20.24 15.75
N ASP A 31 -32.67 -21.13 16.40
CA ASP A 31 -33.19 -21.94 17.50
C ASP A 31 -33.09 -21.13 18.79
N ASN A 32 -34.12 -20.31 19.01
CA ASN A 32 -34.48 -19.88 20.36
C ASN A 32 -35.24 -21.03 21.00
N ASN A 33 -34.66 -21.67 22.02
CA ASN A 33 -35.48 -22.31 23.03
C ASN A 33 -34.88 -22.11 24.42
N ASP A 34 -35.76 -21.67 25.30
CA ASP A 34 -35.60 -21.39 26.71
C ASP A 34 -34.97 -22.54 27.49
N THR A 35 -34.12 -22.23 28.48
CA THR A 35 -34.42 -22.60 29.87
C THR A 35 -33.50 -21.93 30.89
N ASN A 36 -34.17 -21.32 31.86
CA ASN A 36 -33.73 -20.79 33.13
C ASN A 36 -33.08 -21.88 34.02
N GLY A 37 -31.98 -21.60 34.72
CA GLY A 37 -31.57 -22.40 35.89
C GLY A 37 -30.07 -22.52 36.22
N THR A 38 -29.66 -21.79 37.27
CA THR A 38 -28.72 -22.18 38.36
C THR A 38 -27.23 -22.49 38.12
N ASN A 39 -26.40 -21.63 38.75
CA ASN A 39 -25.23 -21.90 39.61
C ASN A 39 -24.19 -22.99 39.25
N GLY A 40 -22.94 -22.54 39.08
CA GLY A 40 -21.84 -22.96 39.97
C GLY A 40 -20.88 -24.07 39.50
N THR A 41 -19.64 -23.64 39.25
CA THR A 41 -18.36 -24.29 39.60
C THR A 41 -17.88 -25.59 38.90
N ASN A 42 -16.66 -25.45 38.35
CA ASN A 42 -15.52 -26.39 38.28
C ASN A 42 -15.44 -27.54 37.26
N ASN A 43 -14.23 -27.57 36.65
CA ASN A 43 -13.41 -28.70 36.18
C ASN A 43 -13.56 -29.28 34.76
N VAL A 44 -12.55 -28.94 33.94
CA VAL A 44 -11.48 -29.82 33.44
C VAL A 44 -11.89 -31.07 32.60
N GLN A 45 -11.41 -31.03 31.35
CA GLN A 45 -10.92 -32.14 30.49
C GLN A 45 -11.93 -33.01 29.73
N GLN A 46 -11.88 -32.96 28.39
CA GLN A 46 -11.12 -33.93 27.58
C GLN A 46 -11.33 -33.71 26.08
N GLN A 47 -10.21 -33.41 25.42
CA GLN A 47 -9.70 -34.16 24.26
C GLN A 47 -10.59 -34.31 23.02
N GLY A 48 -10.19 -33.62 21.95
CA GLY A 48 -10.68 -33.88 20.59
C GLY A 48 -9.90 -33.07 19.57
N THR A 49 -8.82 -33.65 19.07
CA THR A 49 -7.91 -33.11 18.05
C THR A 49 -8.68 -32.57 16.84
N ARG A 50 -8.77 -31.24 16.71
CA ARG A 50 -9.00 -30.57 15.43
C ARG A 50 -7.99 -29.45 15.31
N MET A 51 -7.00 -29.71 14.46
CA MET A 51 -6.10 -28.69 13.92
C MET A 51 -6.96 -27.59 13.31
N GLN A 52 -7.21 -26.53 14.07
CA GLN A 52 -7.79 -25.32 13.53
C GLN A 52 -6.70 -24.69 12.69
N GLN A 53 -6.80 -24.96 11.40
CA GLN A 53 -6.23 -24.15 10.34
C GLN A 53 -6.46 -22.69 10.73
N ILE A 54 -5.40 -22.04 11.23
CA ILE A 54 -5.36 -20.61 11.47
C ILE A 54 -5.47 -20.00 10.08
N GLN A 55 -6.72 -19.85 9.66
CA GLN A 55 -7.08 -19.09 8.49
C GLN A 55 -6.61 -17.68 8.83
N ASN A 56 -5.62 -17.21 8.08
CA ASN A 56 -5.16 -15.82 8.07
C ASN A 56 -6.37 -14.91 7.78
N GLN A 57 -7.17 -14.67 8.80
CA GLN A 57 -8.12 -13.59 8.87
C GLN A 57 -7.30 -12.41 9.38
N PRO A 58 -6.97 -11.41 8.54
CA PRO A 58 -6.46 -10.17 9.07
C PRO A 58 -7.53 -9.68 10.05
N ARG A 59 -7.17 -9.70 11.33
CA ARG A 59 -7.96 -9.10 12.39
C ARG A 59 -8.30 -7.70 11.93
N ARG A 60 -9.58 -7.35 12.00
CA ARG A 60 -10.02 -5.97 11.86
C ARG A 60 -9.41 -5.21 13.03
N ASP A 61 -8.19 -4.72 12.82
CA ASP A 61 -7.54 -3.79 13.72
C ASP A 61 -8.37 -2.51 13.67
N ASN A 62 -9.12 -2.32 14.76
CA ASN A 62 -9.65 -1.09 15.28
C ASN A 62 -9.34 0.15 14.41
N ASP A 63 -10.34 0.54 13.63
CA ASP A 63 -10.39 1.68 12.74
C ASP A 63 -10.06 3.00 13.47
N ASN A 64 -8.77 3.33 13.56
CA ASN A 64 -8.31 4.72 13.61
C ASN A 64 -8.27 5.25 12.17
N THR A 65 -9.45 5.47 11.60
CA THR A 65 -9.68 5.90 10.19
C THR A 65 -9.13 7.29 9.85
N GLY A 66 -8.39 7.94 10.75
CA GLY A 66 -7.85 9.29 10.53
C GLY A 66 -6.66 9.36 9.56
N ASP A 67 -5.80 8.33 9.59
CA ASP A 67 -4.48 8.35 8.96
C ASP A 67 -4.13 6.97 8.39
N ARG A 68 -4.89 6.50 7.38
CA ARG A 68 -4.43 5.36 6.57
C ARG A 68 -3.34 5.84 5.62
N VAL A 69 -2.18 5.19 5.67
CA VAL A 69 -1.12 5.35 4.66
C VAL A 69 -1.26 4.22 3.67
N GLU A 70 -1.30 4.58 2.40
CA GLU A 70 -1.30 3.66 1.27
C GLU A 70 0.05 3.71 0.56
N ILE A 71 0.57 2.54 0.17
CA ILE A 71 1.79 2.44 -0.65
C ILE A 71 1.36 2.45 -2.12
N ALA A 72 1.84 3.43 -2.88
CA ALA A 72 1.46 3.61 -4.28
C ALA A 72 2.51 3.03 -5.24
N ASP A 73 2.62 1.70 -5.27
CA ASP A 73 3.60 0.97 -6.08
C ASP A 73 3.57 1.37 -7.57
N LYS A 74 2.37 1.50 -8.13
CA LYS A 74 2.19 1.92 -9.54
C LYS A 74 2.77 3.30 -9.84
N ALA A 75 2.71 4.22 -8.87
CA ALA A 75 3.30 5.55 -9.04
C ALA A 75 4.83 5.47 -8.94
N ALA A 76 5.34 4.73 -7.95
CA ALA A 76 6.78 4.48 -7.77
C ALA A 76 7.42 3.86 -9.02
N GLU A 77 6.79 2.83 -9.61
CA GLU A 77 7.25 2.18 -10.84
C GLU A 77 7.36 3.14 -12.03
N LYS A 78 6.44 4.12 -12.13
CA LYS A 78 6.50 5.12 -13.20
C LYS A 78 7.59 6.15 -12.94
N ILE A 79 7.84 6.50 -11.68
CA ILE A 79 8.87 7.46 -11.28
C ILE A 79 10.28 6.90 -11.55
N VAL A 80 10.52 5.62 -11.24
CA VAL A 80 11.83 4.96 -11.50
C VAL A 80 12.21 4.94 -12.99
N ARG A 81 11.23 5.10 -13.90
CA ARG A 81 11.49 5.19 -15.35
C ARG A 81 11.98 6.57 -15.79
N ILE A 82 11.93 7.57 -14.92
CA ILE A 82 12.45 8.92 -15.21
C ILE A 82 13.97 8.84 -15.19
N LYS A 83 14.61 9.45 -16.20
CA LYS A 83 16.07 9.42 -16.33
C LYS A 83 16.72 10.04 -15.09
N GLY A 84 17.63 9.29 -14.47
CA GLY A 84 18.41 9.69 -13.31
C GLY A 84 17.69 9.53 -11.96
N VAL A 85 16.48 8.94 -11.95
CA VAL A 85 15.91 8.35 -10.73
C VAL A 85 16.40 6.91 -10.62
N LYS A 86 17.00 6.54 -9.48
CA LYS A 86 17.49 5.18 -9.19
C LYS A 86 16.42 4.34 -8.49
N GLN A 87 15.74 4.94 -7.53
CA GLN A 87 14.71 4.29 -6.72
C GLN A 87 13.68 5.32 -6.28
N ALA A 88 12.44 4.89 -6.12
CA ALA A 88 11.40 5.71 -5.53
C ALA A 88 10.42 4.87 -4.73
N ASN A 89 9.92 5.45 -3.63
CA ASN A 89 8.80 4.93 -2.86
C ASN A 89 7.77 6.06 -2.70
N VAL A 90 6.48 5.72 -2.79
CA VAL A 90 5.38 6.70 -2.71
C VAL A 90 4.39 6.28 -1.64
N LEU A 91 4.18 7.16 -0.66
CA LEU A 91 3.15 7.01 0.36
C LEU A 91 2.03 8.01 0.13
N ILE A 92 0.78 7.58 0.24
CA ILE A 92 -0.40 8.42 0.12
C ILE A 92 -1.10 8.49 1.47
N THR A 93 -1.40 9.71 1.90
CA THR A 93 -2.23 9.98 3.08
C THR A 93 -3.32 10.98 2.71
N ARG A 94 -4.59 10.57 2.86
CA ARG A 94 -5.78 11.36 2.48
C ARG A 94 -5.77 11.77 1.00
N ARG A 95 -5.18 12.91 0.64
CA ARG A 95 -5.04 13.43 -0.74
C ARG A 95 -3.65 14.00 -1.01
N ASN A 96 -2.69 13.67 -0.16
CA ASN A 96 -1.30 14.08 -0.29
C ASN A 96 -0.47 12.85 -0.63
N ALA A 97 0.46 13.01 -1.58
CA ALA A 97 1.47 12.02 -1.88
C ALA A 97 2.83 12.50 -1.37
N TYR A 98 3.56 11.60 -0.73
CA TYR A 98 4.90 11.80 -0.22
C TYR A 98 5.84 10.84 -0.95
N VAL A 99 6.75 11.40 -1.75
CA VAL A 99 7.65 10.68 -2.64
C VAL A 99 9.06 10.75 -2.08
N ALA A 100 9.59 9.60 -1.68
CA ALA A 100 11.01 9.43 -1.40
C ALA A 100 11.70 8.99 -2.69
N ALA A 101 12.65 9.78 -3.19
CA ALA A 101 13.38 9.48 -4.42
C ALA A 101 14.89 9.43 -4.18
N ALA A 102 15.56 8.39 -4.65
CA ALA A 102 17.02 8.36 -4.76
C ALA A 102 17.41 8.72 -6.19
N VAL A 103 18.22 9.76 -6.35
CA VAL A 103 18.61 10.30 -7.66
C VAL A 103 20.10 10.14 -7.93
N ASP A 104 20.47 10.16 -9.21
CA ASP A 104 21.86 10.16 -9.64
C ASP A 104 22.37 11.60 -9.80
N ALA A 105 22.89 12.18 -8.71
CA ALA A 105 23.33 13.58 -8.67
C ALA A 105 24.34 13.91 -9.79
N ASP A 106 25.29 13.00 -10.05
CA ASP A 106 26.32 13.14 -11.08
C ASP A 106 25.74 13.24 -12.50
N ARG A 107 24.58 12.60 -12.75
CA ARG A 107 23.91 12.61 -14.06
C ARG A 107 22.92 13.77 -14.22
N MET A 108 22.60 14.47 -13.15
CA MET A 108 21.58 15.51 -13.12
C MET A 108 22.13 16.93 -13.04
N GLY A 109 23.45 17.09 -12.86
CA GLY A 109 24.06 18.41 -12.69
C GLY A 109 23.55 19.15 -11.45
N ALA A 110 22.94 18.41 -10.51
CA ALA A 110 22.40 18.93 -9.27
C ALA A 110 23.55 19.14 -8.29
N ASN A 111 23.84 20.39 -7.96
CA ASN A 111 24.75 20.69 -6.86
C ASN A 111 24.10 20.19 -5.56
N GLN A 112 24.83 19.37 -4.79
CA GLN A 112 24.51 19.00 -3.40
C GLN A 112 23.36 18.00 -3.15
N GLY A 113 22.91 17.24 -4.15
CA GLY A 113 21.95 16.15 -3.92
C GLY A 113 20.50 16.60 -3.76
N ASP A 114 20.23 17.89 -4.02
CA ASP A 114 18.89 18.43 -4.12
C ASP A 114 18.24 18.06 -5.46
N ILE A 115 16.93 17.88 -5.42
CA ILE A 115 16.13 17.63 -6.62
C ILE A 115 15.97 18.92 -7.44
N THR A 116 16.22 18.86 -8.74
CA THR A 116 15.94 19.99 -9.65
C THR A 116 14.42 20.22 -9.75
N PRO A 117 13.94 21.47 -9.87
CA PRO A 117 12.51 21.77 -10.01
C PRO A 117 11.84 21.03 -11.19
N GLU A 118 12.58 20.80 -12.27
CA GLU A 118 12.11 20.08 -13.45
C GLU A 118 11.80 18.61 -13.13
N LEU A 119 12.71 17.95 -12.39
CA LEU A 119 12.53 16.58 -11.95
C LEU A 119 11.40 16.46 -10.93
N GLU A 120 11.33 17.38 -9.96
CA GLU A 120 10.24 17.41 -8.98
C GLU A 120 8.88 17.52 -9.69
N LYS A 121 8.78 18.42 -10.67
CA LYS A 121 7.59 18.58 -11.49
C LYS A 121 7.25 17.32 -12.27
N GLU A 122 8.22 16.70 -12.93
CA GLU A 122 8.00 15.47 -13.70
C GLU A 122 7.49 14.33 -12.80
N ILE A 123 8.10 14.15 -11.63
CA ILE A 123 7.66 13.18 -10.62
C ILE A 123 6.21 13.46 -10.19
N ALA A 124 5.90 14.71 -9.85
CA ALA A 124 4.57 15.09 -9.39
C ALA A 124 3.50 14.86 -10.48
N ASP A 125 3.85 15.07 -11.74
CA ASP A 125 2.96 14.82 -12.88
C ASP A 125 2.74 13.30 -13.08
N LYS A 126 3.76 12.44 -12.89
CA LYS A 126 3.58 10.97 -12.91
C LYS A 126 2.68 10.45 -11.79
N VAL A 127 2.80 11.02 -10.59
CA VAL A 127 1.96 10.66 -9.44
C VAL A 127 0.50 11.00 -9.74
N ARG A 128 0.22 12.26 -10.12
CA ARG A 128 -1.16 12.70 -10.44
C ARG A 128 -1.77 12.00 -11.65
N ALA A 129 -0.96 11.64 -12.64
CA ALA A 129 -1.41 10.83 -13.77
C ALA A 129 -1.75 9.38 -13.38
N THR A 130 -1.28 8.90 -12.22
CA THR A 130 -1.59 7.56 -11.70
C THR A 130 -2.79 7.59 -10.78
N ASP A 131 -2.88 8.62 -9.94
CA ASP A 131 -4.01 8.87 -9.07
C ASP A 131 -4.44 10.35 -9.16
N PRO A 132 -5.53 10.65 -9.89
CA PRO A 132 -6.04 12.01 -10.02
C PRO A 132 -6.64 12.60 -8.74
N SER A 133 -6.87 11.80 -7.69
CA SER A 133 -7.40 12.29 -6.41
C SER A 133 -6.37 13.04 -5.58
N ILE A 134 -5.08 12.89 -5.92
CA ILE A 134 -3.96 13.53 -5.25
C ILE A 134 -3.90 15.03 -5.57
N GLN A 135 -3.92 15.85 -4.52
CA GLN A 135 -3.88 17.31 -4.62
C GLN A 135 -2.45 17.83 -4.51
N LYS A 136 -1.71 17.37 -3.51
CA LYS A 136 -0.34 17.81 -3.25
C LYS A 136 0.61 16.64 -3.37
N VAL A 137 1.76 16.89 -3.99
CA VAL A 137 2.86 15.94 -4.09
C VAL A 137 4.07 16.59 -3.45
N TYR A 138 4.65 15.92 -2.46
CA TYR A 138 5.87 16.32 -1.77
C TYR A 138 6.97 15.35 -2.18
N VAL A 139 8.05 15.85 -2.76
CA VAL A 139 9.18 15.02 -3.21
C VAL A 139 10.41 15.36 -2.39
N SER A 140 11.12 14.36 -1.88
CA SER A 140 12.40 14.58 -1.21
C SER A 140 13.42 13.50 -1.56
N THR A 141 14.65 13.96 -1.75
CA THR A 141 15.87 13.17 -1.89
C THR A 141 16.66 13.08 -0.57
N ASN A 142 16.08 13.56 0.53
CA ASN A 142 16.71 13.52 1.85
C ASN A 142 16.93 12.05 2.28
N PRO A 143 18.16 11.65 2.68
CA PRO A 143 18.45 10.27 3.05
C PRO A 143 17.61 9.75 4.22
N GLU A 144 17.42 10.55 5.27
CA GLU A 144 16.64 10.16 6.43
C GLU A 144 15.16 9.92 6.07
N PHE A 145 14.60 10.79 5.23
CA PHE A 145 13.24 10.61 4.69
C PHE A 145 13.13 9.35 3.85
N PHE A 146 14.12 9.11 2.98
CA PHE A 146 14.16 7.95 2.11
C PHE A 146 14.22 6.64 2.90
N ASP A 147 15.16 6.54 3.84
CA ASP A 147 15.33 5.37 4.69
C ASP A 147 14.06 5.08 5.48
N ARG A 148 13.42 6.14 5.98
CA ARG A 148 12.20 6.00 6.77
C ARG A 148 11.03 5.48 5.96
N VAL A 149 10.81 6.03 4.77
CA VAL A 149 9.75 5.55 3.86
C VAL A 149 10.06 4.13 3.40
N ASN A 150 11.32 3.83 3.08
CA ASN A 150 11.73 2.49 2.65
C ASN A 150 11.54 1.44 3.75
N GLN A 151 11.87 1.77 5.00
CA GLN A 151 11.64 0.89 6.15
C GLN A 151 10.15 0.59 6.32
N TYR A 152 9.29 1.61 6.20
CA TYR A 152 7.85 1.40 6.27
C TYR A 152 7.33 0.43 5.21
N VAL A 153 7.72 0.64 3.95
CA VAL A 153 7.34 -0.25 2.84
C VAL A 153 7.81 -1.68 3.11
N ALA A 154 9.04 -1.85 3.59
CA ALA A 154 9.59 -3.15 3.94
C ALA A 154 8.85 -3.82 5.11
N ASP A 155 8.55 -3.08 6.17
CA ASP A 155 7.86 -3.61 7.34
C ASP A 155 6.41 -4.01 7.02
N VAL A 156 5.70 -3.21 6.22
CA VAL A 156 4.36 -3.58 5.69
C VAL A 156 4.45 -4.83 4.82
N GLY A 157 5.41 -4.89 3.89
CA GLY A 157 5.59 -6.06 3.01
C GLY A 157 5.95 -7.35 3.77
N GLN A 158 6.57 -7.23 4.95
CA GLN A 158 6.91 -8.35 5.83
C GLN A 158 5.81 -8.69 6.84
N GLY A 159 4.69 -7.96 6.85
CA GLY A 159 3.61 -8.14 7.81
C GLY A 159 4.00 -7.76 9.25
N LYS A 160 5.00 -6.91 9.43
CA LYS A 160 5.40 -6.42 10.76
C LYS A 160 4.42 -5.35 11.25
N PRO A 161 4.21 -5.24 12.57
CA PRO A 161 3.46 -4.13 13.14
C PRO A 161 4.12 -2.78 12.82
N ILE A 162 3.35 -1.85 12.27
CA ILE A 162 3.78 -0.47 11.91
C ILE A 162 3.36 0.57 12.95
N SER A 163 3.20 0.14 14.20
CA SER A 163 2.82 1.01 15.31
C SER A 163 3.86 2.12 15.53
N GLY A 164 3.41 3.36 15.75
CA GLY A 164 4.30 4.50 16.01
C GLY A 164 4.99 5.10 14.78
N PHE A 165 4.89 4.47 13.60
CA PHE A 165 5.42 5.05 12.36
C PHE A 165 4.81 6.43 12.11
N PHE A 166 3.48 6.57 12.19
CA PHE A 166 2.85 7.85 11.86
C PHE A 166 3.29 9.03 12.71
N GLN A 167 3.57 8.82 13.99
CA GLN A 167 4.00 9.89 14.90
C GLN A 167 5.34 10.47 14.44
N GLN A 168 6.34 9.61 14.34
CA GLN A 168 7.67 10.03 13.92
C GLN A 168 7.69 10.46 12.43
N PHE A 169 6.80 9.93 11.59
CA PHE A 169 6.68 10.34 10.19
C PHE A 169 6.13 11.76 10.09
N ASN A 170 5.08 12.10 10.85
CA ASN A 170 4.52 13.46 10.88
C ASN A 170 5.54 14.49 11.40
N GLU A 171 6.30 14.15 12.45
CA GLU A 171 7.38 15.00 12.95
C GLU A 171 8.44 15.27 11.87
N MET A 172 8.85 14.21 11.15
CA MET A 172 9.81 14.32 10.05
C MET A 172 9.26 15.15 8.89
N ILE A 173 8.00 14.93 8.49
CA ILE A 173 7.33 15.68 7.42
C ILE A 173 7.27 17.17 7.77
N GLN A 174 6.91 17.54 8.99
CA GLN A 174 6.85 18.95 9.39
C GLN A 174 8.23 19.63 9.36
N ARG A 175 9.31 18.88 9.63
CA ARG A 175 10.68 19.39 9.58
C ARG A 175 11.19 19.55 8.14
N ILE A 176 10.96 18.57 7.28
CA ILE A 176 11.47 18.56 5.90
C ILE A 176 10.57 19.39 4.98
N PHE A 177 9.27 19.37 5.23
CA PHE A 177 8.24 20.07 4.46
C PHE A 177 7.40 20.93 5.42
N PRO A 178 7.91 22.07 5.90
CA PRO A 178 7.19 22.93 6.85
C PRO A 178 5.84 23.46 6.33
N ASN A 179 5.63 23.42 5.00
CA ASN A 179 4.38 23.80 4.34
C ASN A 179 3.44 22.61 4.06
N ALA A 180 3.77 21.40 4.54
CA ALA A 180 2.88 20.25 4.48
C ALA A 180 1.74 20.41 5.47
N ARG A 181 0.53 20.62 4.95
CA ARG A 181 -0.73 20.73 5.70
C ARG A 181 -1.83 19.99 4.97
#